data_AF-A0ABD5U514-F1
#
_entry.id   AF-A0ABD5U514-F1
#
_cell.length_a   1.000
_cell.length_b   1.000
_cell.length_c   1.000
_cell.angle_alpha   90.00
_cell.angle_beta   90.00
_cell.angle_gamma   90.00
#
_symmetry.space_group_name_H-M   'P 1'
#
loop_
_entity.id
_entity.type
_entity.pdbx_description
1 polymer ?
#
loop_
_entity_poly.entity_id
_entity_poly.type
_entity_poly.pdbx_seq_one_letter_code
_entity_poly.pdbx_strand_id
1 'polypeptide(L)'
;MTDRDERSNRLKRRFEREDPDSTPGREERGDASADTPTDDPATDTGDDRASIKERPSVLMYLPEDLRQELDIRFDELNARHKREHGEPLEKNRDYYPAVVEAGLEETTVEDVLDI
;
A
#
# COMPACT_ATOMS: atom_id res chain seq x y z
N MET A 1 19.32 -11.10 -47.10
CA MET A 1 19.58 -11.17 -45.65
C MET A 1 18.94 -9.93 -45.05
N THR A 2 17.91 -10.13 -44.24
CA THR A 2 16.93 -9.11 -43.86
C THR A 2 17.34 -8.41 -42.56
N ASP A 3 17.22 -7.08 -42.49
CA ASP A 3 17.40 -6.21 -41.30
C ASP A 3 16.79 -6.74 -39.98
N ARG A 4 15.78 -7.61 -40.09
CA ARG A 4 15.10 -8.25 -38.96
C ARG A 4 16.00 -9.21 -38.18
N ASP A 5 16.92 -9.89 -38.86
CA ASP A 5 17.83 -10.87 -38.26
C ASP A 5 18.96 -10.17 -37.49
N GLU A 6 19.39 -9.00 -37.95
CA GLU A 6 20.43 -8.19 -37.29
C GLU A 6 19.95 -7.59 -35.96
N ARG A 7 18.72 -7.06 -35.94
CA ARG A 7 18.11 -6.53 -34.71
C ARG A 7 17.93 -7.61 -33.64
N SER A 8 17.57 -8.83 -34.06
CA SER A 8 17.36 -9.97 -33.16
C SER A 8 18.67 -10.44 -32.50
N ASN A 9 19.79 -10.40 -33.24
CA ASN A 9 21.11 -10.74 -32.71
C ASN A 9 21.69 -9.67 -31.77
N ARG A 10 21.31 -8.39 -31.93
CA ARG A 10 21.71 -7.32 -31.03
C ARG A 10 21.04 -7.41 -29.66
N LEU A 11 19.77 -7.82 -29.62
CA LEU A 11 19.04 -8.01 -28.37
C LEU A 11 19.55 -9.23 -27.58
N LYS A 12 19.84 -10.35 -28.24
CA LYS A 12 20.37 -11.56 -27.55
C LYS A 12 21.71 -11.30 -26.85
N ARG A 13 22.63 -10.56 -27.47
CA ARG A 13 23.93 -10.22 -26.86
C ARG A 13 23.83 -9.32 -25.62
N ARG A 14 22.71 -8.62 -25.41
CA ARG A 14 22.49 -7.79 -24.22
C ARG A 14 22.08 -8.63 -23.00
N PHE A 15 21.41 -9.75 -23.22
CA PHE A 15 20.91 -10.61 -22.15
C PHE A 15 21.82 -11.79 -21.81
N GLU A 16 22.88 -12.02 -22.59
CA GLU A 16 23.87 -13.09 -22.36
C GLU A 16 25.14 -12.63 -21.62
N ARG A 17 25.18 -11.39 -21.10
CA ARG A 17 26.27 -10.93 -20.23
C ARG A 17 25.71 -10.30 -18.96
N GLU A 18 25.42 -11.15 -18.00
CA GLU A 18 25.38 -10.77 -16.58
C GLU A 18 25.74 -12.02 -15.77
N ASP A 19 27.04 -12.15 -15.49
CA ASP A 19 27.55 -12.97 -14.39
C ASP A 19 27.07 -12.37 -13.04
N PRO A 20 26.77 -13.21 -12.04
CA PRO A 20 26.14 -12.78 -10.79
C PRO A 20 27.19 -12.51 -9.70
N ASP A 21 27.85 -11.35 -9.71
CA ASP A 21 28.50 -10.82 -8.50
C ASP A 21 28.91 -9.36 -8.68
N SER A 22 28.26 -8.43 -7.97
CA SER A 22 28.77 -7.09 -7.67
C SER A 22 27.80 -6.35 -6.75
N THR A 23 28.04 -6.47 -5.44
CA THR A 23 27.66 -5.45 -4.46
C THR A 23 28.29 -4.11 -4.80
N PRO A 24 27.59 -2.98 -4.60
CA PRO A 24 28.24 -1.75 -4.21
C PRO A 24 27.77 -1.33 -2.83
N GLY A 25 28.67 -1.46 -1.84
CA GLY A 25 28.54 -0.77 -0.57
C GLY A 25 28.53 0.73 -0.79
N ARG A 26 27.68 1.44 -0.03
CA ARG A 26 27.66 2.90 -0.02
C ARG A 26 27.39 3.44 1.38
N GLU A 27 28.49 3.95 1.95
CA GLU A 27 28.65 5.14 2.79
C GLU A 27 27.93 5.21 4.15
N GLU A 28 28.71 4.93 5.19
CA GLU A 28 28.54 5.49 6.52
C GLU A 28 28.55 7.04 6.48
N ARG A 29 27.55 7.66 7.10
CA ARG A 29 27.65 9.02 7.64
C ARG A 29 27.16 8.99 9.07
N GLY A 30 28.09 9.18 10.00
CA GLY A 30 27.75 9.67 11.32
C GLY A 30 27.43 11.17 11.24
N ASP A 31 26.44 11.60 12.01
CA ASP A 31 26.52 12.85 12.76
C ASP A 31 25.54 12.78 13.94
N ALA A 32 26.02 13.17 15.11
CA ALA A 32 25.28 13.23 16.35
C ALA A 32 24.70 14.63 16.52
N SER A 33 23.46 14.76 17.01
CA SER A 33 23.09 15.77 18.00
C SER A 33 21.67 15.57 18.51
N ALA A 34 21.55 15.75 19.81
CA ALA A 34 20.32 15.71 20.59
C ALA A 34 19.41 16.89 20.25
N ASP A 35 18.09 16.66 20.27
CA ASP A 35 17.13 17.67 20.70
C ASP A 35 15.84 16.96 21.16
N THR A 36 15.55 17.06 22.46
CA THR A 36 14.27 16.69 23.07
C THR A 36 13.28 17.83 22.89
N PRO A 37 12.05 17.58 22.44
CA PRO A 37 10.92 18.41 22.79
C PRO A 37 10.12 17.77 23.93
N THR A 38 10.10 18.47 25.05
CA THR A 38 9.01 18.43 26.05
C THR A 38 7.96 19.44 25.59
N ASP A 39 6.71 19.02 25.36
CA ASP A 39 5.51 19.87 25.33
C ASP A 39 4.29 18.90 25.26
N ASP A 40 3.65 18.61 26.39
CA ASP A 40 2.35 19.13 26.85
C ASP A 40 1.12 18.30 26.35
N PRO A 41 0.16 17.94 27.23
CA PRO A 41 -0.91 17.01 26.90
C PRO A 41 -2.04 17.76 26.16
N ALA A 42 -1.93 17.81 24.84
CA ALA A 42 -3.03 18.21 23.99
C ALA A 42 -4.04 17.05 23.88
N THR A 43 -5.23 17.30 24.42
CA THR A 43 -6.52 16.67 24.13
C THR A 43 -6.53 15.59 23.05
N ASP A 44 -6.77 14.36 23.51
CA ASP A 44 -7.12 13.15 22.74
C ASP A 44 -8.39 13.42 21.90
N THR A 45 -8.19 13.96 20.71
CA THR A 45 -9.14 13.84 19.60
C THR A 45 -8.48 12.85 18.67
N GLY A 46 -8.97 11.60 18.66
CA GLY A 46 -8.37 10.43 18.02
C GLY A 46 -7.70 10.76 16.69
N ASP A 47 -6.37 10.90 16.74
CA ASP A 47 -5.57 11.01 15.54
C ASP A 47 -5.30 9.59 15.08
N ASP A 48 -6.10 9.11 14.13
CA ASP A 48 -5.92 7.85 13.37
C ASP A 48 -4.60 7.77 12.58
N ARG A 49 -3.59 8.57 12.95
CA ARG A 49 -2.25 8.61 12.35
C ARG A 49 -1.26 7.65 13.00
N ALA A 50 -1.70 6.78 13.90
CA ALA A 50 -0.87 5.66 14.36
C ALA A 50 -0.45 4.81 13.15
N SER A 51 0.85 4.50 13.07
CA SER A 51 1.42 3.74 11.96
C SER A 51 0.66 2.43 11.79
N ILE A 52 0.21 2.12 10.57
CA ILE A 52 -0.54 0.88 10.26
C ILE A 52 0.21 -0.36 10.80
N LYS A 53 1.54 -0.31 10.86
CA LYS A 53 2.41 -1.40 11.34
C LYS A 53 2.31 -1.67 12.84
N GLU A 54 1.82 -0.72 13.62
CA GLU A 54 1.63 -0.87 15.07
C GLU A 54 0.28 -1.49 15.41
N ARG A 55 -0.64 -1.57 14.43
CA ARG A 55 -1.95 -2.18 14.59
C ARG A 55 -1.83 -3.72 14.63
N PRO A 56 -2.62 -4.41 15.47
CA PRO A 56 -2.66 -5.88 15.46
C PRO A 56 -3.07 -6.41 14.08
N SER A 57 -2.33 -7.39 13.57
CA SER A 57 -2.65 -8.06 12.31
C SER A 57 -3.35 -9.39 12.55
N VAL A 58 -4.38 -9.66 11.76
CA VAL A 58 -5.12 -10.93 11.77
C VAL A 58 -5.08 -11.51 10.36
N LEU A 59 -4.54 -12.73 10.22
CA LEU A 59 -4.56 -13.47 8.96
C LEU A 59 -5.84 -14.31 8.91
N MET A 60 -6.60 -14.17 7.82
CA MET A 60 -7.83 -14.93 7.58
C MET A 60 -7.80 -15.59 6.20
N TYR A 61 -8.40 -16.77 6.10
CA TYR A 61 -8.61 -17.45 4.83
C TYR A 61 -10.05 -17.24 4.38
N LEU A 62 -10.23 -16.64 3.21
CA LEU A 62 -11.55 -16.37 2.63
C LEU A 62 -11.79 -17.28 1.41
N PRO A 63 -13.05 -17.68 1.14
CA PRO A 63 -13.41 -18.27 -0.14
C PRO A 63 -13.03 -17.36 -1.32
N GLU A 64 -12.67 -17.96 -2.46
CA GLU A 64 -12.22 -17.22 -3.64
C GLU A 64 -13.28 -16.23 -4.16
N ASP A 65 -14.54 -16.66 -4.18
CA ASP A 65 -15.67 -15.83 -4.60
C ASP A 65 -15.79 -14.57 -3.72
N LEU A 66 -15.64 -14.73 -2.41
CA LEU A 66 -15.71 -13.61 -1.46
C LEU A 66 -14.51 -12.67 -1.62
N ARG A 67 -13.31 -13.22 -1.82
CA ARG A 67 -12.10 -12.42 -2.12
C ARG A 67 -12.31 -11.59 -3.39
N GLN A 68 -12.89 -12.17 -4.43
CA GLN A 68 -13.15 -11.48 -5.69
C GLN A 68 -14.18 -10.37 -5.51
N GLU A 69 -15.27 -10.63 -4.78
CA GLU A 69 -16.28 -9.61 -4.49
C GLU A 69 -15.68 -8.43 -3.70
N LEU A 70 -14.83 -8.70 -2.71
CA LEU A 70 -14.13 -7.64 -1.97
C LEU A 70 -13.25 -6.77 -2.85
N ASP A 71 -12.56 -7.35 -3.84
CA ASP A 71 -11.74 -6.59 -4.79
C ASP A 71 -12.61 -5.70 -5.69
N ILE A 72 -13.74 -6.22 -6.19
CA ILE A 72 -14.68 -5.46 -7.04
C ILE A 72 -15.27 -4.27 -6.26
N ARG A 73 -15.78 -4.53 -5.06
CA ARG A 73 -16.38 -3.49 -4.20
C ARG A 73 -15.36 -2.42 -3.81
N PHE A 74 -14.10 -2.80 -3.58
CA PHE A 74 -13.02 -1.83 -3.37
C PHE A 74 -12.84 -0.91 -4.58
N ASP A 75 -12.80 -1.45 -5.80
CA ASP A 75 -12.58 -0.64 -7.00
C ASP A 75 -13.71 0.38 -7.22
N GLU A 76 -14.96 -0.02 -6.93
CA GLU A 76 -16.14 0.85 -6.96
C GLU A 76 -16.05 1.99 -5.93
N LEU A 77 -15.77 1.65 -4.67
CA LEU A 77 -15.66 2.61 -3.56
C LEU A 77 -14.48 3.56 -3.78
N ASN A 78 -13.32 3.04 -4.18
CA ASN A 78 -12.14 3.83 -4.48
C ASN A 78 -12.40 4.82 -5.62
N ALA A 79 -13.16 4.42 -6.64
CA ALA A 79 -13.53 5.33 -7.72
C ALA A 79 -14.48 6.44 -7.25
N ARG A 80 -15.40 6.17 -6.31
CA ARG A 80 -16.26 7.19 -5.69
C ARG A 80 -15.46 8.14 -4.79
N HIS A 81 -14.71 7.59 -3.83
CA HIS A 81 -13.86 8.37 -2.92
C HIS A 81 -12.88 9.29 -3.65
N LYS A 82 -12.22 8.79 -4.70
CA LYS A 82 -11.33 9.62 -5.54
C LYS A 82 -12.03 10.81 -6.19
N ARG A 83 -13.31 10.69 -6.55
CA ARG A 83 -14.07 11.79 -7.13
C ARG A 83 -14.46 12.84 -6.09
N GLU A 84 -14.76 12.39 -4.88
CA GLU A 84 -15.25 13.25 -3.80
C GLU A 84 -14.12 13.94 -3.04
N HIS A 85 -13.09 13.17 -2.65
CA HIS A 85 -11.99 13.65 -1.80
C HIS A 85 -10.70 13.91 -2.60
N GLY A 86 -10.63 13.50 -3.86
CA GLY A 86 -9.43 13.67 -4.71
C GLY A 86 -8.31 12.67 -4.44
N GLU A 87 -8.46 11.81 -3.42
CA GLU A 87 -7.43 10.84 -2.99
C GLU A 87 -7.90 9.38 -3.12
N PRO A 88 -6.98 8.44 -3.43
CA PRO A 88 -7.28 7.01 -3.42
C PRO A 88 -7.52 6.48 -2.01
N LEU A 89 -8.45 5.52 -1.89
CA LEU A 89 -8.57 4.67 -0.70
C LEU A 89 -7.40 3.68 -0.61
N GLU A 90 -6.91 3.44 0.60
CA GLU A 90 -5.93 2.40 0.89
C GLU A 90 -6.61 1.12 1.40
N LYS A 91 -6.36 -0.01 0.73
CA LYS A 91 -7.00 -1.31 1.06
C LYS A 91 -6.86 -1.69 2.53
N ASN A 92 -5.63 -1.64 3.05
CA ASN A 92 -5.32 -2.13 4.40
C ASN A 92 -5.56 -1.09 5.50
N ARG A 93 -5.57 0.20 5.17
CA ARG A 93 -5.76 1.27 6.14
C ARG A 93 -7.24 1.61 6.32
N ASP A 94 -7.96 1.69 5.21
CA ASP A 94 -9.31 2.26 5.17
C ASP A 94 -10.34 1.16 4.89
N TYR A 95 -10.21 0.46 3.76
CA TYR A 95 -11.27 -0.41 3.26
C TYR A 95 -11.52 -1.68 4.09
N TYR A 96 -10.50 -2.50 4.35
CA TYR A 96 -10.72 -3.76 5.09
C TYR A 96 -11.19 -3.52 6.54
N PRO A 97 -10.65 -2.53 7.28
CA PRO A 97 -11.23 -2.14 8.57
C PRO A 97 -12.69 -1.74 8.45
N ALA A 98 -13.04 -0.87 7.49
CA ALA A 98 -14.43 -0.44 7.29
C ALA A 98 -15.39 -1.60 6.95
N VAL A 99 -14.94 -2.60 6.18
CA VAL A 99 -15.74 -3.80 5.90
C VAL A 99 -16.02 -4.60 7.17
N VAL A 100 -15.02 -4.74 8.04
CA VAL A 100 -15.19 -5.47 9.31
C VAL A 100 -16.08 -4.70 10.28
N GLU A 101 -15.87 -3.39 10.38
CA GLU A 101 -16.68 -2.49 11.21
C GLU A 101 -18.14 -2.49 10.77
N ALA A 102 -18.40 -2.30 9.47
CA ALA A 102 -19.74 -2.38 8.90
C ALA A 102 -20.45 -3.71 9.20
N GLY A 103 -19.72 -4.82 9.11
CA GLY A 103 -20.25 -6.14 9.43
C GLY A 103 -20.55 -6.37 10.91
N LEU A 104 -19.84 -5.69 11.83
CA LEU A 104 -20.04 -5.81 13.28
C LEU A 104 -21.09 -4.84 13.81
N GLU A 105 -21.20 -3.65 13.23
CA GLU A 105 -22.10 -2.58 13.66
C GLU A 105 -23.43 -2.55 12.90
N GLU A 106 -23.65 -3.52 12.00
CA GLU A 106 -24.83 -3.60 11.13
C GLU A 106 -25.05 -2.32 10.28
N THR A 107 -23.96 -1.66 9.91
CA THR A 107 -23.94 -0.45 9.06
C THR A 107 -23.40 -0.78 7.66
N THR A 108 -23.33 0.22 6.76
CA THR A 108 -22.74 0.06 5.43
C THR A 108 -21.28 0.53 5.38
N VAL A 109 -20.52 -0.01 4.42
CA VAL A 109 -19.11 0.38 4.23
C VAL A 109 -19.01 1.82 3.74
N GLU A 110 -19.98 2.23 2.92
CA GLU A 110 -20.20 3.61 2.49
C GLU A 110 -20.33 4.57 3.69
N ASP A 111 -21.18 4.24 4.67
CA ASP A 111 -21.38 5.08 5.86
C ASP A 111 -20.09 5.21 6.70
N VAL A 112 -19.32 4.14 6.85
CA VAL A 112 -18.04 4.14 7.60
C VAL A 112 -16.97 4.98 6.89
N LEU A 113 -16.96 4.95 5.55
CA LEU A 113 -15.99 5.68 4.74
C LEU A 113 -16.43 7.11 4.40
N ASP A 114 -17.62 7.54 4.80
CA ASP A 114 -18.23 8.83 4.47
C ASP A 114 -18.34 9.10 2.94
N ILE A 115 -18.77 8.06 2.18
CA ILE A 115 -18.92 8.04 0.70
C ILE A 115 -20.38 7.81 0.29
#